data_AF-A0A7C4IVV3-F1
#
_entry.id   AF-A0A7C4IVV3-F1
#
_cell.length_a   1.000
_cell.length_b   1.000
_cell.length_c   1.000
_cell.angle_alpha   90.00
_cell.angle_beta   90.00
_cell.angle_gamma   90.00
#
_symmetry.space_group_name_H-M   'P 1'
#
loop_
_entity.id
_entity.type
_entity.pdbx_description
1 polymer ?
#
loop_
_entity_poly.entity_id
_entity_poly.type
_entity_poly.pdbx_seq_one_letter_code
_entity_poly.pdbx_strand_id
1 'polypeptide(L)'
;MDAKRRLQGKRVLVVDDEPDVLDSLTELLSTCMVDRASSFDEAKELLETYSYDIVVLDIMGVKGFELLQIAKEKNLPALMLTAHALNEDTLKKSAEEGASYYVPKDEIGRIDVFVADVLEALEKKKNPWVKWFERLGPYFHERMNFRGPNWREDHKKFWDEKLKELTTY
;
A
#
# COMPACT_ATOMS: atom_id res chain seq x y z
N MET A 1 -14.95 -11.84 -7.01
CA MET A 1 -16.23 -11.12 -7.28
C MET A 1 -16.53 -10.02 -6.26
N ASP A 2 -15.90 -9.98 -5.07
CA ASP A 2 -16.17 -8.93 -4.06
C ASP A 2 -15.40 -7.60 -4.21
N ALA A 3 -14.19 -7.59 -4.78
CA ALA A 3 -13.33 -6.40 -4.78
C ALA A 3 -14.00 -5.19 -5.47
N LYS A 4 -14.43 -5.34 -6.74
CA LYS A 4 -15.11 -4.26 -7.49
C LYS A 4 -16.34 -3.67 -6.78
N ARG A 5 -17.13 -4.50 -6.08
CA ARG A 5 -18.28 -4.03 -5.32
C ARG A 5 -17.87 -3.17 -4.12
N ARG A 6 -16.78 -3.54 -3.43
CA ARG A 6 -16.25 -2.78 -2.28
C ARG A 6 -15.61 -1.46 -2.69
N LEU A 7 -15.02 -1.44 -3.87
CA LEU A 7 -14.40 -0.25 -4.45
C LEU A 7 -15.42 0.75 -5.00
N GLN A 8 -16.65 0.33 -5.23
CA GLN A 8 -17.66 1.17 -5.87
C GLN A 8 -17.94 2.43 -5.05
N GLY A 9 -17.68 3.60 -5.65
CA GLY A 9 -17.90 4.90 -5.01
C GLY A 9 -16.87 5.28 -3.94
N LYS A 10 -15.80 4.51 -3.78
CA LYS A 10 -14.67 4.86 -2.91
C LYS A 10 -13.81 5.95 -3.54
N ARG A 11 -13.36 6.93 -2.76
CA ARG A 11 -12.49 8.00 -3.26
C ARG A 11 -11.04 7.63 -3.01
N VAL A 12 -10.24 7.57 -4.08
CA VAL A 12 -8.85 7.13 -4.04
C VAL A 12 -7.97 8.22 -4.63
N LEU A 13 -6.88 8.55 -3.94
CA LEU A 13 -5.80 9.37 -4.51
C LEU A 13 -4.70 8.44 -5.01
N VAL A 14 -4.32 8.57 -6.27
CA VAL A 14 -3.16 7.88 -6.86
C VAL A 14 -2.06 8.89 -7.16
N VAL A 15 -0.83 8.61 -6.71
CA VAL A 15 0.30 9.54 -6.82
C VAL A 15 1.51 8.81 -7.37
N ASP A 16 1.97 9.23 -8.54
CA ASP A 16 3.10 8.66 -9.26
C ASP A 16 3.59 9.68 -10.30
N ASP A 17 4.90 9.84 -10.47
CA ASP A 17 5.47 10.78 -11.44
C ASP A 17 5.37 10.26 -12.88
N GLU A 18 5.10 8.96 -13.06
CA GLU A 18 4.95 8.31 -14.37
C GLU A 18 3.48 8.36 -14.86
N PRO A 19 3.17 9.09 -15.95
CA PRO A 19 1.80 9.21 -16.46
C PRO A 19 1.15 7.86 -16.83
N ASP A 20 1.94 6.94 -17.38
CA ASP A 20 1.48 5.60 -17.78
C ASP A 20 1.05 4.76 -16.56
N VAL A 21 1.74 4.93 -15.42
CA VAL A 21 1.38 4.28 -14.17
C VAL A 21 0.07 4.86 -13.64
N LEU A 22 -0.07 6.19 -13.63
CA LEU A 22 -1.30 6.84 -13.23
C LEU A 22 -2.50 6.44 -14.13
N ASP A 23 -2.30 6.30 -15.44
CA ASP A 23 -3.32 5.83 -16.38
C ASP A 23 -3.75 4.39 -16.05
N SER A 24 -2.78 3.51 -15.84
CA SER A 24 -3.01 2.12 -15.46
C SER A 24 -3.78 2.01 -14.13
N LEU A 25 -3.38 2.77 -13.11
CA LEU A 25 -4.05 2.80 -11.81
C LEU A 25 -5.50 3.31 -11.94
N THR A 26 -5.72 4.33 -12.76
CA THR A 26 -7.05 4.89 -13.03
C THR A 26 -7.96 3.87 -13.72
N GLU A 27 -7.45 3.15 -14.71
CA GLU A 27 -8.22 2.11 -15.41
C GLU A 27 -8.59 0.94 -14.48
N LEU A 28 -7.60 0.45 -13.72
CA LEU A 28 -7.79 -0.69 -12.81
C LEU A 28 -8.72 -0.34 -11.63
N LEU A 29 -8.72 0.92 -11.19
CA LEU A 29 -9.59 1.45 -10.13
C LEU A 29 -10.82 2.19 -10.68
N SER A 30 -11.24 1.90 -11.92
CA SER A 30 -12.35 2.60 -12.61
C SER A 30 -13.72 2.56 -11.90
N THR A 31 -13.91 1.68 -10.91
CA THR A 31 -15.13 1.68 -10.06
C THR A 31 -15.08 2.70 -8.91
N CYS A 32 -13.89 3.24 -8.61
CA CYS A 32 -13.65 4.28 -7.63
C CYS A 32 -13.81 5.68 -8.24
N MET A 33 -13.91 6.69 -7.39
CA MET A 33 -13.65 8.08 -7.74
C MET A 33 -12.14 8.35 -7.57
N VAL A 34 -11.40 8.41 -8.68
CA VAL A 34 -9.93 8.51 -8.66
C VAL A 34 -9.50 9.95 -8.89
N ASP A 35 -8.79 10.53 -7.93
CA ASP A 35 -8.00 11.74 -8.09
C ASP A 35 -6.54 11.35 -8.34
N ARG A 36 -5.83 12.13 -9.17
CA ARG A 36 -4.46 11.85 -9.59
C ARG A 36 -3.55 13.01 -9.19
N ALA A 37 -2.31 12.70 -8.83
CA ALA A 37 -1.25 13.68 -8.73
C ALA A 37 0.06 13.13 -9.31
N SER A 38 0.80 13.96 -10.03
CA SER A 38 2.09 13.58 -10.61
C SER A 38 3.30 14.19 -9.89
N SER A 39 3.07 14.87 -8.76
CA SER A 39 4.12 15.51 -7.99
C SER A 39 3.79 15.53 -6.49
N PHE A 40 4.83 15.73 -5.68
CA PHE A 40 4.68 15.88 -4.23
C PHE A 40 3.74 17.04 -3.86
N ASP A 41 3.92 18.22 -4.48
CA ASP A 41 3.17 19.42 -4.11
C ASP A 41 1.68 19.29 -4.44
N GLU A 42 1.36 18.74 -5.62
CA GLU A 42 -0.03 18.45 -6.02
C GLU A 42 -0.67 17.42 -5.09
N ALA A 43 0.05 16.33 -4.78
CA ALA A 43 -0.44 15.31 -3.86
C ALA A 43 -0.69 15.86 -2.46
N LYS A 44 0.23 16.70 -1.96
CA LYS A 44 0.10 17.37 -0.67
C LYS A 44 -1.13 18.28 -0.65
N GLU A 45 -1.33 19.12 -1.66
CA GLU A 45 -2.49 19.99 -1.76
C GLU A 45 -3.80 19.18 -1.75
N LEU A 46 -3.85 18.08 -2.50
CA LEU A 46 -5.01 17.19 -2.54
C LEU A 46 -5.26 16.50 -1.18
N LEU A 47 -4.22 16.00 -0.50
CA LEU A 47 -4.31 15.42 0.84
C LEU A 47 -4.79 16.45 1.87
N GLU A 48 -4.36 17.70 1.76
CA GLU A 48 -4.75 18.79 2.65
C GLU A 48 -6.20 19.23 2.42
N THR A 49 -6.64 19.26 1.16
CA THR A 49 -7.95 19.80 0.74
C THR A 49 -9.09 18.77 0.82
N TYR A 50 -8.82 17.52 0.49
CA TYR A 50 -9.84 16.49 0.34
C TYR A 50 -9.68 15.34 1.33
N SER A 51 -10.72 14.52 1.45
CA SER A 51 -10.68 13.26 2.18
C SER A 51 -10.74 12.09 1.22
N TYR A 52 -10.03 11.02 1.53
CA TYR A 52 -9.92 9.82 0.72
C TYR A 52 -10.23 8.59 1.57
N ASP A 53 -10.74 7.52 0.95
CA ASP A 53 -10.86 6.23 1.61
C ASP A 53 -9.50 5.53 1.70
N ILE A 54 -8.59 5.81 0.75
CA ILE A 54 -7.23 5.26 0.67
C ILE A 54 -6.38 6.08 -0.29
N VAL A 55 -5.07 6.07 -0.08
CA VAL A 55 -4.09 6.71 -0.97
C VAL A 55 -3.07 5.69 -1.47
N VAL A 56 -2.67 5.81 -2.73
CA VAL A 56 -1.69 4.96 -3.40
C VAL A 56 -0.51 5.84 -3.78
N LEU A 57 0.67 5.57 -3.24
CA LEU A 57 1.83 6.46 -3.30
C LEU A 57 3.04 5.77 -3.89
N ASP A 58 3.60 6.28 -4.98
CA ASP A 58 4.95 5.91 -5.40
C ASP A 58 5.99 6.37 -4.38
N ILE A 59 6.97 5.50 -4.10
CA ILE A 59 7.98 5.77 -3.07
C ILE A 59 8.99 6.84 -3.51
N MET A 60 9.47 6.79 -4.75
CA MET A 60 10.70 7.51 -5.14
C MET A 60 10.43 8.77 -5.95
N GLY A 61 9.56 8.71 -6.95
CA GLY A 61 9.30 9.80 -7.88
C GLY A 61 8.61 11.01 -7.25
N VAL A 62 7.86 10.78 -6.16
CA VAL A 62 7.03 11.81 -5.51
C VAL A 62 7.33 12.00 -4.03
N LYS A 63 8.50 11.55 -3.55
CA LYS A 63 8.85 11.53 -2.12
C LYS A 63 7.79 10.83 -1.27
N GLY A 64 7.42 9.61 -1.66
CA GLY A 64 6.27 8.89 -1.09
C GLY A 64 6.28 8.72 0.43
N PHE A 65 7.47 8.59 1.06
CA PHE A 65 7.56 8.53 2.52
C PHE A 65 7.13 9.84 3.21
N GLU A 66 7.42 11.00 2.62
CA GLU A 66 6.95 12.29 3.15
C GLU A 66 5.42 12.40 3.03
N LEU A 67 4.86 11.97 1.89
CA LEU A 67 3.41 11.89 1.69
C LEU A 67 2.74 10.86 2.63
N LEU A 68 3.42 9.76 2.94
CA LEU A 68 2.95 8.76 3.90
C LEU A 68 2.77 9.36 5.30
N GLN A 69 3.71 10.21 5.74
CA GLN A 69 3.57 10.91 7.03
C GLN A 69 2.35 11.83 7.04
N ILE A 70 2.12 12.59 5.97
CA ILE A 70 0.95 13.46 5.83
C ILE A 70 -0.36 12.65 5.84
N ALA A 71 -0.40 11.54 5.10
CA ALA A 71 -1.55 10.63 5.08
C ALA A 71 -1.83 10.06 6.48
N LYS A 72 -0.79 9.64 7.20
CA LYS A 72 -0.89 9.12 8.56
C LYS A 72 -1.42 10.15 9.56
N GLU A 73 -0.92 11.39 9.51
CA GLU A 73 -1.43 12.49 10.36
C GLU A 73 -2.91 12.75 10.13
N LYS A 74 -3.39 12.50 8.90
CA LYS A 74 -4.80 12.57 8.50
C LYS A 74 -5.59 11.29 8.74
N ASN A 75 -4.99 10.26 9.33
CA ASN A 75 -5.58 8.93 9.53
C ASN A 75 -6.08 8.27 8.23
N LEU A 76 -5.39 8.54 7.11
CA LEU A 76 -5.67 7.94 5.81
C LEU A 76 -4.83 6.67 5.64
N PRO A 77 -5.42 5.53 5.26
CA PRO A 77 -4.64 4.36 4.94
C PRO A 77 -3.89 4.57 3.62
N ALA A 78 -2.63 4.14 3.60
CA ALA A 78 -1.74 4.33 2.46
C ALA A 78 -1.18 3.00 1.95
N LEU A 79 -1.13 2.85 0.64
CA LEU A 79 -0.50 1.75 -0.07
C LEU A 79 0.72 2.29 -0.81
N MET A 80 1.90 1.77 -0.52
CA MET A 80 3.16 2.20 -1.14
C MET A 80 3.45 1.39 -2.39
N LEU A 81 3.75 2.05 -3.51
CA LEU A 81 4.19 1.44 -4.78
C LEU A 81 5.71 1.56 -4.93
N THR A 82 6.34 0.53 -5.50
CA THR A 82 7.80 0.55 -5.74
C THR A 82 8.18 -0.08 -7.08
N ALA A 83 8.98 0.64 -7.88
CA ALA A 83 9.58 0.10 -9.10
C ALA A 83 10.90 -0.65 -8.85
N HIS A 84 11.58 -0.37 -7.73
CA HIS A 84 12.92 -0.91 -7.49
C HIS A 84 12.89 -2.33 -6.91
N ALA A 85 14.02 -3.03 -7.10
CA ALA A 85 14.28 -4.34 -6.53
C ALA A 85 13.86 -4.33 -5.06
N LEU A 86 12.94 -5.24 -4.73
CA LEU A 86 12.37 -5.43 -3.40
C LEU A 86 13.49 -5.31 -2.36
N ASN A 87 13.46 -4.22 -1.60
CA ASN A 87 14.42 -4.01 -0.52
C ASN A 87 13.70 -4.26 0.81
N GLU A 88 14.34 -5.03 1.66
CA GLU A 88 13.87 -5.30 3.02
C GLU A 88 13.76 -4.01 3.81
N ASP A 89 14.67 -3.07 3.59
CA ASP A 89 14.70 -1.78 4.29
C ASP A 89 13.48 -0.94 3.93
N THR A 90 13.10 -0.87 2.64
CA THR A 90 11.94 -0.08 2.21
C THR A 90 10.62 -0.74 2.65
N LEU A 91 10.56 -2.07 2.67
CA LEU A 91 9.42 -2.81 3.22
C LEU A 91 9.26 -2.53 4.72
N LYS A 92 10.34 -2.71 5.51
CA LYS A 92 10.35 -2.43 6.96
C LYS A 92 9.99 -0.98 7.25
N LYS A 93 10.65 -0.04 6.58
CA LYS A 93 10.40 1.39 6.72
C LYS A 93 8.94 1.73 6.43
N SER A 94 8.36 1.18 5.36
CA SER A 94 6.93 1.40 5.03
C SER A 94 6.01 0.91 6.15
N ALA A 95 6.27 -0.28 6.69
CA ALA A 95 5.47 -0.84 7.78
C ALA A 95 5.64 -0.07 9.10
N GLU A 96 6.84 0.40 9.43
CA GLU A 96 7.13 1.20 10.62
C GLU A 96 6.53 2.60 10.52
N GLU A 97 6.58 3.21 9.34
CA GLU A 97 6.04 4.54 9.10
C GLU A 97 4.52 4.57 9.03
N GLY A 98 3.86 3.42 8.83
CA GLY A 98 2.40 3.27 8.96
C GLY A 98 1.67 2.98 7.66
N ALA A 99 2.37 2.54 6.62
CA ALA A 99 1.73 2.02 5.41
C ALA A 99 0.84 0.82 5.76
N SER A 100 -0.29 0.72 5.06
CA SER A 100 -1.18 -0.43 5.14
C SER A 100 -0.69 -1.57 4.25
N TYR A 101 -0.13 -1.25 3.08
CA TYR A 101 0.36 -2.21 2.09
C TYR A 101 1.65 -1.70 1.42
N TYR A 102 2.47 -2.63 0.93
CA TYR A 102 3.66 -2.37 0.12
C TYR A 102 3.64 -3.21 -1.16
N VAL A 103 3.47 -2.59 -2.31
CA VAL A 103 3.17 -3.28 -3.58
C VAL A 103 4.26 -3.00 -4.62
N PRO A 104 4.91 -4.03 -5.17
CA PRO A 104 5.78 -3.89 -6.33
C PRO A 104 4.98 -3.42 -7.55
N LYS A 105 5.51 -2.49 -8.36
CA LYS A 105 4.83 -2.02 -9.58
C LYS A 105 4.56 -3.17 -10.56
N ASP A 106 5.36 -4.24 -10.55
CA ASP A 106 5.10 -5.48 -11.31
C ASP A 106 3.75 -6.15 -10.99
N GLU A 107 3.20 -5.93 -9.79
CA GLU A 107 1.91 -6.45 -9.34
C GLU A 107 0.77 -5.43 -9.49
N ILE A 108 1.00 -4.27 -10.15
CA ILE A 108 -0.03 -3.22 -10.34
C ILE A 108 -1.31 -3.75 -10.96
N GLY A 109 -1.24 -4.76 -11.84
CA GLY A 109 -2.41 -5.36 -12.47
C GLY A 109 -3.45 -5.95 -11.49
N ARG A 110 -3.13 -6.02 -10.19
CA ARG A 110 -3.99 -6.48 -9.10
C ARG A 110 -4.24 -5.41 -8.04
N ILE A 111 -3.99 -4.14 -8.35
CA ILE A 111 -4.12 -3.03 -7.40
C ILE A 111 -5.53 -2.92 -6.82
N ASP A 112 -6.56 -3.24 -7.60
CA ASP A 112 -7.95 -3.29 -7.16
C ASP A 112 -8.16 -4.29 -6.01
N VAL A 113 -7.50 -5.45 -6.09
CA VAL A 113 -7.52 -6.46 -5.03
C VAL A 113 -6.85 -5.93 -3.77
N PHE A 114 -5.66 -5.34 -3.88
CA PHE A 114 -4.89 -4.86 -2.73
C PHE A 114 -5.58 -3.70 -2.02
N VAL A 115 -6.14 -2.75 -2.78
CA VAL A 115 -6.96 -1.67 -2.24
C VAL A 115 -8.19 -2.23 -1.52
N ALA A 116 -8.88 -3.21 -2.12
CA ALA A 116 -10.03 -3.83 -1.48
C ALA A 116 -9.68 -4.59 -0.20
N ASP A 117 -8.50 -5.22 -0.12
CA ASP A 117 -8.03 -5.90 1.10
C ASP A 117 -7.74 -4.91 2.22
N VAL A 118 -7.11 -3.77 1.93
CA VAL A 118 -6.85 -2.70 2.90
C VAL A 118 -8.17 -2.21 3.48
N LEU A 119 -9.12 -1.84 2.60
CA LEU A 119 -10.41 -1.31 3.03
C LEU A 119 -11.22 -2.34 3.83
N GLU A 120 -11.23 -3.62 3.42
CA GLU A 120 -11.89 -4.70 4.16
C GLU A 120 -11.25 -4.90 5.53
N ALA A 121 -9.91 -4.90 5.60
CA ALA A 121 -9.21 -5.08 6.87
C ALA A 121 -9.57 -3.96 7.84
N LEU A 122 -9.56 -2.70 7.38
CA LEU A 122 -9.91 -1.54 8.20
C LEU A 122 -11.38 -1.56 8.65
N GLU A 123 -12.32 -1.89 7.76
CA GLU A 123 -13.74 -2.05 8.10
C GLU A 123 -13.94 -3.10 9.21
N LYS A 124 -13.20 -4.21 9.12
CA LYS A 124 -13.23 -5.30 10.10
C LYS A 124 -12.34 -5.07 11.32
N LYS A 125 -11.69 -3.90 11.43
CA LYS A 125 -10.69 -3.56 12.47
C LYS A 125 -9.59 -4.61 12.59
N LYS A 126 -9.17 -5.17 11.46
CA LYS A 126 -8.06 -6.11 11.32
C LYS A 126 -6.85 -5.40 10.70
N ASN A 127 -5.67 -5.97 10.91
CA ASN A 127 -4.45 -5.46 10.31
C ASN A 127 -4.38 -5.85 8.82
N PRO A 128 -4.23 -4.87 7.90
CA PRO A 128 -4.07 -5.13 6.47
C PRO A 128 -2.86 -6.02 6.12
N TRP A 129 -1.79 -5.99 6.92
CA TRP A 129 -0.56 -6.74 6.68
C TRP A 129 -0.74 -8.26 6.69
N VAL A 130 -1.81 -8.78 7.31
CA VAL A 130 -2.14 -10.22 7.24
C VAL A 130 -2.46 -10.62 5.80
N LYS A 131 -3.35 -9.87 5.14
CA LYS A 131 -3.72 -10.11 3.74
C LYS A 131 -2.54 -9.83 2.81
N TRP A 132 -1.73 -8.83 3.13
CA TRP A 132 -0.51 -8.54 2.40
C TRP A 132 0.43 -9.74 2.39
N PHE A 133 0.68 -10.35 3.56
CA PHE A 133 1.55 -11.51 3.68
C PHE A 133 1.01 -12.73 2.93
N GLU A 134 -0.31 -12.98 3.00
CA GLU A 134 -0.96 -14.05 2.24
C GLU A 134 -0.77 -13.91 0.72
N ARG A 135 -0.78 -12.67 0.19
CA ARG A 135 -0.76 -12.41 -1.26
C ARG A 135 0.61 -12.17 -1.83
N LEU A 136 1.41 -11.36 -1.16
CA LEU A 136 2.70 -10.88 -1.63
C LEU A 136 3.86 -11.58 -0.94
N GLY A 137 3.65 -12.24 0.20
CA GLY A 137 4.68 -13.05 0.86
C GLY A 137 5.43 -14.02 -0.08
N PRO A 138 4.76 -14.79 -0.95
CA PRO A 138 5.42 -15.65 -1.94
C PRO A 138 6.26 -14.87 -2.97
N TYR A 139 5.73 -13.77 -3.50
CA TYR A 139 6.44 -12.91 -4.46
C TYR A 139 7.76 -12.39 -3.89
N PHE A 140 7.73 -11.94 -2.63
CA PHE A 140 8.92 -11.45 -1.93
C PHE A 140 9.89 -12.57 -1.58
N HIS A 141 9.40 -13.77 -1.23
CA HIS A 141 10.25 -14.92 -0.96
C HIS A 141 11.11 -15.32 -2.16
N GLU A 142 10.48 -15.41 -3.34
CA GLU A 142 11.13 -15.88 -4.57
C GLU A 142 12.14 -14.87 -5.12
N ARG A 143 11.84 -13.56 -5.03
CA ARG A 143 12.63 -12.51 -5.68
C ARG A 143 13.69 -11.84 -4.81
N MET A 144 13.54 -11.87 -3.48
CA MET A 144 14.54 -11.25 -2.59
C MET A 144 15.68 -12.20 -2.21
N ASN A 145 15.58 -13.49 -2.57
CA ASN A 145 16.52 -14.51 -2.13
C ASN A 145 16.86 -14.33 -0.64
N PHE A 146 15.83 -14.07 0.19
CA PHE A 146 15.97 -13.84 1.63
C PHE A 146 16.86 -14.95 2.17
N ARG A 147 18.10 -14.59 2.54
CA ARG A 147 19.19 -15.57 2.66
C ARG A 147 18.98 -16.43 3.91
N GLY A 148 18.27 -17.53 3.74
CA GLY A 148 18.24 -18.64 4.69
C GLY A 148 16.93 -19.43 4.64
N PRO A 149 16.95 -20.72 5.04
CA PRO A 149 15.75 -21.53 5.25
C PRO A 149 14.77 -20.94 6.29
N ASN A 150 15.17 -19.85 6.94
CA ASN A 150 14.55 -19.27 8.12
C ASN A 150 14.14 -17.80 7.96
N TRP A 151 14.07 -17.19 6.77
CA TRP A 151 13.66 -15.77 6.67
C TRP A 151 12.30 -15.45 7.31
N ARG A 152 11.37 -16.43 7.25
CA ARG A 152 10.10 -16.37 7.99
C ARG A 152 10.32 -16.32 9.49
N GLU A 153 11.33 -17.04 10.02
CA GLU A 153 11.80 -17.08 11.42
C GLU A 153 12.66 -15.87 11.82
N ASP A 154 13.52 -15.36 10.92
CA ASP A 154 14.41 -14.22 11.15
C ASP A 154 13.63 -12.91 11.26
N HIS A 155 12.56 -12.78 10.46
CA HIS A 155 11.58 -11.71 10.60
C HIS A 155 10.33 -12.15 11.37
N LYS A 156 10.27 -13.40 11.86
CA LYS A 156 9.16 -13.87 12.69
C LYS A 156 9.02 -13.02 13.91
N LYS A 157 10.07 -12.47 14.52
CA LYS A 157 9.88 -11.55 15.64
C LYS A 157 9.29 -10.21 15.23
N PHE A 158 9.75 -9.61 14.13
CA PHE A 158 9.20 -8.34 13.63
C PHE A 158 7.74 -8.51 13.19
N TRP A 159 7.49 -9.52 12.36
CA TRP A 159 6.15 -9.86 11.93
C TRP A 159 5.35 -10.40 13.11
N ASP A 160 5.79 -11.33 13.95
CA ASP A 160 5.07 -11.72 15.18
C ASP A 160 4.87 -10.57 16.17
N GLU A 161 5.69 -9.51 16.22
CA GLU A 161 5.43 -8.34 17.07
C GLU A 161 4.33 -7.47 16.45
N LYS A 162 4.46 -7.14 15.16
CA LYS A 162 3.40 -6.50 14.37
C LYS A 162 2.12 -7.35 14.29
N LEU A 163 2.29 -8.68 14.41
CA LEU A 163 1.26 -9.69 14.36
C LEU A 163 0.79 -10.10 15.80
N LYS A 164 1.47 -9.73 16.89
CA LYS A 164 1.07 -9.96 18.31
C LYS A 164 0.31 -8.78 18.87
N GLU A 165 0.54 -7.59 18.35
CA GLU A 165 -0.43 -6.50 18.41
C GLU A 165 -1.82 -6.93 17.83
N LEU A 166 -1.95 -8.10 17.18
CA LEU A 166 -3.18 -8.60 16.55
C LEU A 166 -4.12 -9.49 17.38
N THR A 167 -3.76 -9.90 18.59
CA THR A 167 -4.63 -10.83 19.36
C THR A 167 -5.04 -10.30 20.73
N THR A 168 -4.76 -9.03 21.01
CA THR A 168 -5.15 -8.41 22.29
C THR A 168 -6.17 -7.31 22.05
N TYR A 169 -7.35 -7.66 21.53
CA TYR A 169 -8.65 -7.03 21.80
C TYR A 169 -9.78 -8.01 21.47
#